data_AF-A0A2S7ST53-F1
#
_entry.id   AF-A0A2S7ST53-F1
#
_cell.length_a   1.000
_cell.length_b   1.000
_cell.length_c   1.000
_cell.angle_alpha   90.00
_cell.angle_beta   90.00
_cell.angle_gamma   90.00
#
_symmetry.space_group_name_H-M   'P 1'
#
loop_
_entity.id
_entity.type
_entity.pdbx_description
1 polymer ?
#
loop_
_entity_poly.entity_id
_entity_poly.type
_entity_poly.pdbx_seq_one_letter_code
_entity_poly.pdbx_strand_id
1 'polypeptide(L)'
;MNRGRFQAQAKNMPVKSSVWTTVDTIYKQTGHNHIDNVVGSLTRGEYEERNLAIQQAREFVDNAPAEGVFSFIKKSFRNSPQHRSVRFDVDILEGAAFVTLIEEE
;
A
#
# COMPACT_ATOMS: atom_id res chain seq x y z
N MET A 1 -6.02 -14.38 10.61
CA MET A 1 -6.52 -12.99 10.57
C MET A 1 -5.53 -12.19 9.73
N ASN A 2 -6.01 -11.38 8.80
CA ASN A 2 -5.19 -10.58 7.89
C ASN A 2 -5.19 -9.12 8.33
N ARG A 3 -4.01 -8.52 8.46
CA ARG A 3 -3.86 -7.15 8.96
C ARG A 3 -2.75 -6.41 8.26
N GLY A 4 -3.00 -5.14 7.95
CA GLY A 4 -2.00 -4.26 7.37
C GLY A 4 -2.54 -2.88 7.07
N ARG A 5 -1.73 -2.06 6.40
CA ARG A 5 -2.09 -0.70 6.02
C ARG A 5 -1.24 -0.14 4.90
N PHE A 6 -1.80 0.83 4.19
CA PHE A 6 -1.06 1.79 3.36
C PHE A 6 -1.04 3.15 4.04
N GLN A 7 0.08 3.87 3.95
CA GLN A 7 0.21 5.19 4.58
C GLN A 7 0.99 6.18 3.71
N ALA A 8 0.44 7.38 3.50
CA ALA A 8 1.20 8.53 3.05
C ALA A 8 1.80 9.25 4.26
N GLN A 9 3.13 9.37 4.29
CA GLN A 9 3.87 10.03 5.37
C GLN A 9 4.68 11.23 4.84
N ALA A 10 4.78 12.27 5.66
CA ALA A 10 5.71 13.39 5.49
C ALA A 10 6.14 13.91 6.85
N LYS A 11 7.30 14.56 6.88
CA LYS A 11 7.72 15.35 8.05
C LYS A 11 6.78 16.55 8.17
N ASN A 12 6.27 16.79 9.37
CA ASN A 12 5.37 17.91 9.71
C ASN A 12 4.02 17.92 8.97
N MET A 13 3.57 16.78 8.43
CA MET A 13 2.22 16.64 7.89
C MET A 13 1.48 15.49 8.61
N PRO A 14 0.15 15.57 8.75
CA PRO A 14 -0.65 14.45 9.24
C PRO A 14 -0.45 13.21 8.36
N VAL A 15 -0.33 12.04 8.98
CA VAL A 15 -0.28 10.77 8.25
C VAL A 15 -1.68 10.45 7.74
N LYS A 16 -1.78 10.15 6.44
CA LYS A 16 -3.02 9.64 5.84
C LYS A 16 -2.86 8.15 5.59
N SER A 17 -3.83 7.35 6.00
CA SER A 17 -3.70 5.89 5.93
C SER A 17 -5.01 5.18 5.69
N SER A 18 -4.93 4.04 5.02
CA SER A 18 -6.02 3.08 4.88
C SER A 18 -5.56 1.76 5.49
N VAL A 19 -6.33 1.26 6.45
CA VAL A 19 -6.02 0.06 7.24
C VAL A 19 -6.97 -1.06 6.87
N TRP A 20 -6.51 -2.30 6.95
CA TRP A 20 -7.37 -3.47 6.92
C TRP A 20 -7.11 -4.36 8.13
N THR A 21 -8.19 -4.94 8.64
CA THR A 21 -8.15 -5.94 9.71
C THR A 21 -9.38 -6.81 9.49
N THR A 22 -9.19 -7.97 8.86
CA THR A 22 -10.28 -8.87 8.47
C THR A 22 -9.84 -10.33 8.53
N VAL A 23 -10.78 -11.26 8.58
CA VAL A 23 -10.53 -12.69 8.38
C VAL A 23 -10.51 -13.07 6.90
N ASP A 24 -11.05 -12.21 6.04
CA ASP A 24 -11.15 -12.44 4.60
C ASP A 24 -9.80 -12.33 3.90
N THR A 25 -9.67 -13.01 2.77
CA THR A 25 -8.52 -12.88 1.88
C THR A 25 -8.42 -11.46 1.33
N ILE A 26 -7.23 -10.88 1.42
CA ILE A 26 -6.94 -9.58 0.81
C ILE A 26 -6.46 -9.80 -0.62
N TYR A 27 -7.33 -9.59 -1.59
CA TYR A 27 -6.99 -9.67 -3.01
C TYR A 27 -6.23 -8.44 -3.50
N LYS A 28 -5.58 -8.54 -4.66
CA LYS A 28 -4.92 -7.41 -5.33
C LYS A 28 -5.83 -6.19 -5.49
N GLN A 29 -7.08 -6.40 -5.93
CA GLN A 29 -8.06 -5.32 -6.06
C GLN A 29 -8.33 -4.60 -4.73
N THR A 30 -8.43 -5.34 -3.63
CA THR A 30 -8.58 -4.75 -2.29
C THR A 30 -7.38 -3.88 -1.95
N GLY A 31 -6.17 -4.32 -2.30
CA GLY A 31 -4.94 -3.52 -2.17
C GLY A 31 -5.02 -2.20 -2.93
N HIS A 32 -5.44 -2.23 -4.20
CA HIS A 32 -5.63 -1.02 -5.00
C HIS A 32 -6.69 -0.08 -4.41
N ASN A 33 -7.81 -0.62 -3.94
CA ASN A 33 -8.84 0.19 -3.27
C ASN A 33 -8.29 0.90 -2.02
N HIS A 34 -7.44 0.24 -1.24
CA HIS A 34 -6.79 0.89 -0.09
C HIS A 34 -5.81 1.98 -0.52
N ILE A 35 -5.05 1.78 -1.61
CA ILE A 35 -4.20 2.83 -2.19
C ILE A 35 -5.05 4.01 -2.64
N ASP A 36 -6.15 3.76 -3.35
CA ASP A 36 -7.08 4.80 -3.83
C ASP A 36 -7.71 5.58 -2.69
N ASN A 37 -8.06 4.92 -1.59
CA ASN A 37 -8.57 5.59 -0.39
C ASN A 37 -7.53 6.55 0.22
N VAL A 38 -6.26 6.15 0.28
CA VAL A 38 -5.20 7.07 0.73
C VAL A 38 -5.04 8.21 -0.27
N VAL A 39 -4.98 7.91 -1.57
CA VAL A 39 -4.81 8.90 -2.64
C VAL A 39 -5.94 9.92 -2.66
N GLY A 40 -7.20 9.49 -2.54
CA GLY A 40 -8.38 10.37 -2.50
C GLY A 40 -8.42 11.28 -1.28
N SER A 41 -7.67 10.95 -0.22
CA SER A 41 -7.52 11.81 0.95
C SER A 41 -6.41 12.86 0.79
N LEU A 42 -5.54 12.74 -0.22
CA LEU A 42 -4.45 13.69 -0.48
C LEU A 42 -4.97 14.96 -1.18
N THR A 43 -4.39 16.09 -0.82
CA THR A 43 -4.45 17.29 -1.65
C THR A 43 -3.62 17.05 -2.91
N ARG A 44 -3.87 17.86 -3.95
CA ARG A 44 -3.12 17.79 -5.20
C ARG A 44 -1.60 17.88 -5.00
N GLY A 45 -1.13 18.80 -4.16
CA GLY A 45 0.30 18.94 -3.86
C GLY A 45 0.89 17.71 -3.18
N GLU A 46 0.19 17.15 -2.17
CA GLU A 46 0.65 15.94 -1.49
C GLU A 46 0.71 14.72 -2.41
N TYR A 47 -0.21 14.64 -3.38
CA TYR A 47 -0.19 13.61 -4.42
C TYR A 47 1.00 13.77 -5.36
N GLU A 48 1.23 14.98 -5.89
CA GLU A 48 2.35 15.26 -6.80
C GLU A 48 3.71 14.96 -6.14
N GLU A 49 3.86 15.25 -4.85
CA GLU A 49 5.04 14.91 -4.05
C GLU A 49 5.30 13.40 -3.90
N ARG A 50 4.29 12.56 -4.14
CA ARG A 50 4.31 11.10 -3.89
C ARG A 50 3.94 10.25 -5.11
N ASN A 51 3.71 10.85 -6.27
CA ASN A 51 3.15 10.14 -7.42
C ASN A 51 3.93 8.86 -7.80
N LEU A 52 5.26 8.93 -7.84
CA LEU A 52 6.13 7.80 -8.13
C LEU A 52 6.09 6.76 -7.00
N ALA A 53 6.09 7.19 -5.73
CA ALA A 53 5.97 6.29 -4.59
C ALA A 53 4.61 5.56 -4.57
N ILE A 54 3.53 6.24 -4.94
CA ILE A 54 2.19 5.66 -5.09
C ILE A 54 2.20 4.65 -6.24
N GLN A 55 2.81 4.98 -7.38
CA GLN A 55 2.94 4.06 -8.51
C GLN A 55 3.72 2.80 -8.12
N GLN A 56 4.87 2.95 -7.44
CA GLN A 56 5.66 1.82 -6.95
C GLN A 56 4.88 0.95 -5.95
N ALA A 57 4.00 1.55 -5.14
CA ALA A 57 3.13 0.80 -4.25
C ALA A 57 2.07 -0.02 -5.03
N ARG A 58 1.51 0.52 -6.12
CA ARG A 58 0.62 -0.24 -7.01
C ARG A 58 1.36 -1.38 -7.69
N GLU A 59 2.53 -1.09 -8.25
CA GLU A 59 3.39 -2.11 -8.87
C GLU A 59 3.77 -3.21 -7.87
N PHE A 60 3.96 -2.87 -6.59
CA PHE A 60 4.20 -3.88 -5.54
C PHE A 60 2.99 -4.79 -5.31
N VAL A 61 1.77 -4.25 -5.36
CA VAL A 61 0.53 -5.04 -5.28
C VAL A 61 0.37 -5.91 -6.53
N ASP A 62 0.61 -5.36 -7.72
CA ASP A 62 0.44 -6.07 -8.99
C ASP A 62 1.44 -7.22 -9.14
N ASN A 63 2.69 -6.99 -8.73
CA ASN A 63 3.76 -7.98 -8.76
C ASN A 63 3.76 -8.93 -7.56
N ALA A 64 2.76 -8.86 -6.67
CA ALA A 64 2.61 -9.86 -5.62
C ALA A 64 2.45 -11.26 -6.26
N PRO A 65 3.08 -12.31 -5.68
CA PRO A 65 2.88 -13.69 -6.10
C PRO A 65 1.40 -14.12 -6.11
N ALA A 66 1.08 -15.24 -6.75
CA ALA A 66 -0.30 -15.72 -6.83
C ALA A 66 -0.90 -15.97 -5.43
N GLU A 67 -0.10 -16.59 -4.55
CA GLU A 67 -0.37 -16.83 -3.14
C GLU A 67 -0.33 -15.56 -2.25
N GLY A 68 0.00 -14.41 -2.84
CA GLY A 68 0.14 -13.13 -2.16
C GLY A 68 1.49 -12.93 -1.47
N VAL A 69 1.58 -11.84 -0.72
CA VAL A 69 2.74 -11.49 0.11
C VAL A 69 2.40 -11.79 1.56
N PHE A 70 3.17 -12.67 2.18
CA PHE A 70 2.98 -13.06 3.57
C PHE A 70 3.61 -12.05 4.53
N SER A 71 2.96 -11.86 5.68
CA SER A 71 3.53 -11.13 6.80
C SER A 71 4.82 -11.80 7.31
N PHE A 72 5.78 -11.05 7.84
CA PHE A 72 5.74 -9.62 8.10
C PHE A 72 6.49 -8.82 7.03
N ILE A 73 5.84 -7.83 6.43
CA ILE A 73 6.46 -6.96 5.44
C ILE A 73 6.21 -5.50 5.78
N LYS A 74 7.27 -4.70 5.69
CA LYS A 74 7.23 -3.24 5.73
C LYS A 74 8.07 -2.71 4.58
N LYS A 75 7.44 -2.02 3.63
CA LYS A 75 8.14 -1.36 2.53
C LYS A 75 7.76 0.12 2.50
N SER A 76 8.75 0.95 2.20
CA SER A 76 8.60 2.39 2.03
C SER A 76 9.04 2.79 0.63
N PHE A 77 8.13 3.37 -0.13
CA PHE A 77 8.38 3.91 -1.47
C PHE A 77 8.60 5.42 -1.40
N ARG A 78 9.45 5.97 -2.27
CA ARG A 78 9.89 7.37 -2.22
C ARG A 78 10.08 7.92 -3.62
N ASN A 79 9.65 9.17 -3.85
CA ASN A 79 9.87 9.85 -5.12
C ASN A 79 11.34 10.20 -5.37
N SER A 80 12.07 10.58 -4.32
CA SER A 80 13.49 10.95 -4.42
C SER A 80 14.27 10.50 -3.19
N PRO A 81 15.54 10.05 -3.36
CA PRO A 81 16.46 9.77 -2.26
C PRO A 81 16.75 10.99 -1.37
N GLN A 82 16.62 12.21 -1.90
CA GLN A 82 16.85 13.46 -1.15
C GLN A 82 15.68 13.82 -0.22
N HIS A 83 14.45 13.44 -0.58
CA HIS A 83 13.24 13.76 0.18
C HIS A 83 12.73 12.56 0.98
N ARG A 84 13.59 11.95 1.80
CA ARG A 84 13.31 10.69 2.53
C ARG A 84 12.11 10.74 3.47
N SER A 85 11.71 11.94 3.89
CA SER A 85 10.55 12.15 4.74
C SER A 85 9.23 11.94 4.02
N VAL A 86 9.18 12.22 2.71
CA VAL A 86 7.99 12.08 1.87
C VAL A 86 7.99 10.65 1.31
N ARG A 87 7.05 9.83 1.78
CA ARG A 87 7.00 8.42 1.42
C ARG A 87 5.58 7.88 1.39
N PHE A 88 5.44 6.75 0.71
CA PHE A 88 4.25 5.92 0.73
C PHE A 88 4.64 4.54 1.26
N ASP A 89 4.07 4.16 2.40
CA ASP A 89 4.42 2.95 3.12
C ASP A 89 3.35 1.87 2.91
N VAL A 90 3.78 0.62 2.77
CA VAL A 90 2.93 -0.58 2.80
C VAL A 90 3.41 -1.52 3.89
N ASP A 91 2.49 -1.87 4.79
CA ASP A 91 2.75 -2.74 5.93
C ASP A 91 1.78 -3.91 5.89
N ILE A 92 2.30 -5.14 5.81
CA ILE A 92 1.57 -6.39 5.99
C ILE A 92 1.99 -6.94 7.35
N LEU A 93 1.12 -6.72 8.34
CA LEU A 93 1.41 -6.99 9.75
C LEU A 93 1.07 -8.42 10.15
N GLU A 94 0.09 -9.04 9.50
CA GLU A 94 -0.38 -10.39 9.82
C GLU A 94 -1.07 -11.02 8.59
N GLY A 95 -0.88 -12.33 8.41
CA GLY A 95 -1.52 -13.10 7.36
C GLY A 95 -0.92 -12.85 5.96
N ALA A 96 -1.72 -13.04 4.92
CA ALA A 96 -1.32 -12.81 3.53
C ALA A 96 -2.11 -11.65 2.92
N ALA A 97 -1.46 -10.90 2.02
CA ALA A 97 -2.09 -9.82 1.28
C ALA A 97 -1.77 -9.86 -0.22
N PHE A 98 -2.68 -9.31 -1.02
CA PHE A 98 -2.56 -9.16 -2.47
C PHE A 98 -2.54 -10.50 -3.22
N VAL A 99 -3.37 -11.45 -2.76
CA VAL A 99 -3.60 -12.74 -3.40
C VAL A 99 -4.27 -12.53 -4.76
N THR A 100 -3.92 -13.33 -5.76
CA THR A 100 -4.62 -13.38 -7.05
C THR A 100 -5.73 -14.42 -6.95
N LEU A 101 -6.94 -14.13 -7.44
CA LEU A 101 -7.96 -15.17 -7.63
C LEU A 101 -7.41 -16.14 -8.66
N ILE A 102 -7.07 -17.35 -8.21
CA ILE A 102 -6.77 -18.44 -9.13
C ILE A 102 -8.13 -19.06 -9.44
N GLU A 103 -8.64 -18.82 -10.64
CA GLU A 103 -9.74 -19.65 -11.16
C GLU A 103 -9.12 -21.00 -11.50
N GLU A 104 -9.56 -22.07 -10.81
CA GLU A 104 -9.24 -23.44 -11.21
C GLU A 104 -10.03 -23.72 -12.51
N GLU A 105 -9.31 -23.97 -13.61
CA GLU A 105 -9.88 -24.47 -14.88
C GLU A 105 -10.37 -25.92 -14.76
#